data_AF-A0A534IZP3-F1
#
_entry.id   AF-A0A534IZP3-F1
#
_cell.length_a   1.000
_cell.length_b   1.000
_cell.length_c   1.000
_cell.angle_alpha   90.00
_cell.angle_beta   90.00
_cell.angle_gamma   90.00
#
_symmetry.space_group_name_H-M   'P 1'
#
loop_
_entity.id
_entity.type
_entity.pdbx_description
1 polymer ?
#
loop_
_entity_poly.entity_id
_entity_poly.type
_entity_poly.pdbx_seq_one_letter_code
_entity_poly.pdbx_strand_id
1 'polypeptide(L)' 'MTRQLEDTIDTLETNDALRVLDAVDGTLDALRKDALSLGETPEIRELVRRIDAYKGHLDRQRSVLSTPTA' A
#
# COMPACT_ATOMS: atom_id res chain seq x y z
N MET A 1 -2.50 -8.51 8.01
CA MET A 1 -1.08 -8.37 7.60
C MET A 1 -0.27 -9.26 8.51
N THR A 2 0.55 -10.14 7.96
CA THR A 2 1.42 -11.04 8.73
C THR A 2 2.62 -10.25 9.24
N ARG A 3 2.90 -10.31 10.55
CA ARG A 3 4.07 -9.75 11.25
C ARG A 3 5.38 -9.82 10.45
N GLN A 4 5.53 -10.89 9.69
CA GLN A 4 6.69 -11.18 8.86
C GLN A 4 7.01 -10.08 7.83
N LEU A 5 6.02 -9.34 7.32
CA LEU A 5 6.26 -8.25 6.37
C LEU A 5 6.77 -6.99 7.10
N GLU A 6 6.26 -6.72 8.31
CA GLU A 6 6.70 -5.61 9.16
C GLU A 6 8.16 -5.82 9.61
N ASP A 7 8.49 -7.04 10.06
CA ASP A 7 9.86 -7.39 10.49
C ASP A 7 10.89 -7.26 9.35
N THR A 8 10.48 -7.52 8.10
CA THR A 8 11.38 -7.40 6.94
C THR A 8 11.64 -5.94 6.59
N ILE A 9 10.65 -5.07 6.73
CA ILE A 9 10.77 -3.63 6.45
C ILE A 9 11.66 -2.94 7.48
N ASP A 10 11.59 -3.35 8.76
CA ASP A 10 12.47 -2.83 9.83
C ASP A 10 13.95 -3.21 9.63
N THR A 11 14.24 -4.25 8.85
CA THR A 11 15.62 -4.67 8.53
C THR A 11 16.19 -4.04 7.26
N LEU A 12 15.38 -3.32 6.48
CA LEU A 12 15.80 -2.69 5.23
C LEU A 12 16.24 -1.25 5.46
N GLU A 13 17.24 -0.79 4.69
CA GLU A 13 17.57 0.63 4.66
C GLU A 13 16.34 1.43 4.22
N THR A 14 16.13 2.62 4.79
CA THR A 14 14.94 3.45 4.56
C THR A 14 14.60 3.64 3.08
N ASN A 15 15.61 3.69 2.21
CA ASN A 15 15.41 3.77 0.75
C ASN A 15 14.81 2.49 0.13
N ASP A 16 15.18 1.31 0.62
CA ASP A 16 14.62 0.05 0.14
C ASP A 16 13.21 -0.18 0.68
N ALA A 17 12.93 0.22 1.92
CA ALA A 17 11.57 0.26 2.47
C ALA A 17 10.66 1.17 1.62
N LEU A 18 11.13 2.37 1.24
CA LEU A 18 10.39 3.28 0.35
C LEU A 18 10.13 2.67 -1.04
N ARG A 19 11.12 1.97 -1.63
CA ARG A 19 10.93 1.27 -2.92
C ARG A 19 9.89 0.17 -2.84
N VAL A 20 9.86 -0.59 -1.75
CA VAL A 20 8.85 -1.63 -1.52
C VAL A 20 7.47 -0.99 -1.41
N LEU A 21 7.34 0.11 -0.65
CA LEU A 21 6.07 0.83 -0.54
C LEU A 21 5.58 1.36 -1.90
N ASP A 22 6.46 1.92 -2.73
CA ASP A 22 6.12 2.39 -4.07
C ASP A 22 5.67 1.23 -4.99
N ALA A 23 6.35 0.07 -4.93
CA ALA A 23 5.97 -1.12 -5.70
C ALA A 23 4.60 -1.69 -5.27
N VAL A 24 4.32 -1.69 -3.97
CA VAL A 24 3.02 -2.12 -3.43
C VAL A 24 1.92 -1.15 -3.84
N ASP A 25 2.17 0.16 -3.79
CA ASP A 25 1.20 1.18 -4.24
C ASP A 25 0.82 1.01 -5.72
N GLY A 26 1.82 0.78 -6.59
CA GLY A 26 1.59 0.51 -8.01
C GLY A 26 0.75 -0.75 -8.27
N THR A 27 0.97 -1.80 -7.48
CA THR A 27 0.18 -3.04 -7.57
C THR A 27 -1.28 -2.83 -7.15
N LEU A 28 -1.50 -2.07 -6.09
CA LEU A 28 -2.85 -1.73 -5.61
C LEU A 28 -3.60 -0.84 -6.61
N ASP A 29 -2.89 0.07 -7.28
CA ASP A 29 -3.47 0.91 -8.32
C ASP A 29 -3.90 0.10 -9.55
N ALA A 30 -3.09 -0.87 -9.96
CA ALA A 30 -3.46 -1.82 -11.01
C ALA A 30 -4.69 -2.65 -10.60
N LEU A 31 -4.69 -3.22 -9.39
CA LEU A 31 -5.81 -4.01 -8.87
C LEU A 31 -7.10 -3.19 -8.78
N ARG A 32 -7.01 -1.90 -8.41
CA ARG A 32 -8.15 -0.98 -8.38
C ARG A 32 -8.73 -0.76 -9.78
N LYS A 33 -7.88 -0.54 -10.79
CA LYS A 33 -8.30 -0.38 -12.18
C LYS A 33 -8.94 -1.66 -12.71
N ASP A 34 -8.35 -2.80 -12.44
CA ASP A 34 -8.88 -4.11 -12.83
C ASP A 34 -10.25 -4.35 -12.17
N ALA A 35 -10.38 -4.08 -10.88
CA ALA A 35 -11.65 -4.21 -10.16
C ALA A 35 -12.74 -3.31 -10.79
N LEU A 36 -12.42 -2.03 -11.06
CA LEU A 36 -13.36 -1.11 -11.71
C LEU A 36 -13.73 -1.53 -13.14
N SER A 37 -12.83 -2.22 -13.85
CA SER A 37 -13.11 -2.75 -15.18
C SER A 37 -14.13 -3.90 -15.19
N LEU A 38 -14.28 -4.60 -14.06
CA LEU A 38 -15.25 -5.68 -13.88
C LEU A 38 -16.69 -5.18 -13.60
N GLY A 39 -16.86 -3.87 -13.37
CA GLY A 39 -18.15 -3.22 -13.16
C GLY A 39 -18.37 -2.70 -11.73
N GLU A 40 -19.50 -2.04 -11.49
CA GLU A 40 -19.80 -1.36 -10.21
C GLU A 40 -20.77 -2.15 -9.32
N THR A 41 -20.46 -3.42 -9.04
CA THR A 41 -21.25 -4.19 -8.07
C THR A 41 -20.93 -3.72 -6.63
N PRO A 42 -21.82 -3.95 -5.66
CA PRO A 42 -21.55 -3.65 -4.24
C PRO A 42 -20.26 -4.29 -3.72
N GLU A 43 -19.96 -5.50 -4.17
CA GLU A 43 -18.76 -6.26 -3.81
C GLU A 43 -17.50 -5.60 -4.37
N ILE A 44 -17.54 -5.15 -5.64
CA ILE A 44 -16.43 -4.41 -6.25
C ILE A 44 -16.24 -3.06 -5.57
N ARG A 45 -17.32 -2.36 -5.21
CA ARG A 45 -17.23 -1.09 -4.46
C ARG A 45 -16.57 -1.28 -3.09
N GLU A 46 -16.92 -2.34 -2.37
CA GLU A 46 -16.28 -2.64 -1.09
C GLU A 46 -14.82 -3.06 -1.27
N LEU A 47 -14.49 -3.80 -2.34
CA LEU A 47 -13.10 -4.11 -2.69
C LEU A 47 -12.28 -2.85 -2.96
N VAL A 48 -12.78 -1.94 -3.79
CA VAL A 48 -12.12 -0.65 -4.08
C VAL A 48 -11.95 0.18 -2.81
N ARG A 49 -12.98 0.24 -1.96
CA ARG A 49 -12.91 0.96 -0.67
C ARG A 49 -11.81 0.40 0.24
N ARG A 50 -11.65 -0.92 0.29
CA ARG A 50 -10.57 -1.57 1.05
C ARG A 50 -9.20 -1.28 0.46
N ILE A 51 -9.08 -1.26 -0.87
CA ILE A 51 -7.83 -0.87 -1.56
C ILE A 51 -7.49 0.57 -1.19
N ASP A 52 -8.43 1.50 -1.30
CA ASP A 52 -8.21 2.92 -0.99
C ASP A 52 -7.80 3.12 0.49
N ALA A 53 -8.42 2.40 1.42
CA ALA A 53 -8.04 2.43 2.84
C ALA A 53 -6.60 1.93 3.07
N TYR A 54 -6.19 0.90 2.32
CA TYR A 54 -4.84 0.35 2.42
C TYR A 54 -3.79 1.26 1.78
N LYS A 55 -4.09 1.89 0.64
CA LYS A 55 -3.23 2.96 0.06
C LYS A 55 -3.03 4.11 1.05
N GLY A 56 -4.09 4.53 1.73
CA GLY A 56 -4.00 5.56 2.79
C GLY A 56 -3.15 5.14 3.99
N HIS A 57 -2.99 3.85 4.27
CA HIS A 57 -2.06 3.35 5.28
C HIS A 57 -0.60 3.40 4.80
N LEU A 58 -0.35 2.98 3.55
CA LEU A 58 0.99 3.05 2.93
C LEU A 58 1.50 4.48 2.85
N ASP A 59 0.63 5.45 2.53
CA ASP A 59 1.00 6.87 2.46
C ASP A 59 1.46 7.40 3.84
N ARG A 60 0.80 6.97 4.92
CA ARG A 60 1.25 7.30 6.29
C ARG A 60 2.60 6.65 6.61
N GLN A 61 2.80 5.38 6.26
CA GLN A 61 4.08 4.71 6.47
C GLN A 61 5.22 5.38 5.68
N ARG A 62 4.95 5.77 4.43
CA ARG A 62 5.87 6.56 3.61
C ARG A 62 6.21 7.89 4.28
N SER A 63 5.21 8.60 4.80
CA SER A 63 5.42 9.88 5.48
C SER A 63 6.31 9.72 6.72
N VAL A 64 6.10 8.66 7.52
CA VAL A 64 6.94 8.37 8.70
C VAL A 64 8.38 8.08 8.28
N LEU A 65 8.59 7.23 7.28
CA LEU A 65 9.93 6.87 6.77
C LEU A 65 10.63 8.03 6.06
N SER A 66 9.88 8.97 5.48
CA SER A 66 10.43 10.15 4.78
C SER A 66 10.70 11.33 5.72
N THR A 67 10.25 11.26 6.98
CA THR A 67 10.56 12.30 7.97
C THR A 67 11.93 11.98 8.56
N PRO A 68 12.96 12.82 8.34
CA PRO A 68 14.29 12.54 8.87
C PRO A 68 14.22 12.55 10.39
N THR A 69 14.59 11.44 11.03
CA THR A 69 14.85 11.39 12.46
C THR A 69 16.01 12.35 12.75
N ALA A 70 15.70 13.48 13.40
CA ALA A 70 16.68 14.48 13.84
C ALA A 70 17.56 13.96 14.98
#